data_AF-A0A1Y4AUZ1-F1
#
_entry.id   AF-A0A1Y4AUZ1-F1
#
_cell.length_a   1.000
_cell.length_b   1.000
_cell.length_c   1.000
_cell.angle_alpha   90.00
_cell.angle_beta   90.00
_cell.angle_gamma   90.00
#
_symmetry.space_group_name_H-M   'P 1'
#
loop_
_entity.id
_entity.type
_entity.pdbx_description
1 polymer ?
#
loop_
_entity_poly.entity_id
_entity_poly.type
_entity_poly.pdbx_seq_one_letter_code
_entity_poly.pdbx_strand_id
1 'polypeptide(L)'
;MRTKFKLFTSKSIETEEAENAIEATKLIDMQARHLRAIYKTECLDVKQLQSVLNVGESNVYDWLKKCQSVRTIGRRKVVPIIVVANYLVTGNY
;
A
#
# COMPACT_ATOMS: atom_id res chain seq x y z
N MET A 1 -4.41 35.68 -40.78
CA MET A 1 -5.57 34.93 -40.27
C MET A 1 -5.09 34.01 -39.14
N ARG A 2 -5.51 34.24 -37.89
CA ARG A 2 -5.14 33.42 -36.72
C ARG A 2 -6.34 32.55 -36.36
N THR A 3 -6.26 31.25 -36.61
CA THR A 3 -7.30 30.29 -36.24
C THR A 3 -7.21 30.03 -34.74
N LYS A 4 -8.19 30.52 -33.96
CA LYS A 4 -8.33 30.17 -32.54
C LYS A 4 -8.77 28.71 -32.43
N PHE A 5 -7.89 27.82 -31.98
CA PHE A 5 -8.28 26.49 -31.55
C PHE A 5 -9.02 26.61 -30.21
N LYS A 6 -10.33 26.35 -30.21
CA LYS A 6 -11.08 26.08 -28.97
C LYS A 6 -10.78 24.65 -28.55
N LEU A 7 -9.73 24.48 -27.75
CA LEU A 7 -9.56 23.28 -26.93
C LEU A 7 -10.46 23.44 -25.70
N PHE A 8 -11.17 22.36 -25.35
CA PHE A 8 -12.09 22.21 -24.22
C PHE A 8 -13.52 22.75 -24.46
N THR A 9 -14.35 21.90 -25.09
CA THR A 9 -15.76 21.84 -24.72
C THR A 9 -15.84 21.32 -23.30
N SER A 10 -16.21 22.20 -22.35
CA SER A 10 -16.67 21.82 -21.01
C SER A 10 -18.01 21.09 -21.14
N LYS A 11 -17.96 19.81 -21.51
CA LYS A 11 -19.07 18.90 -21.23
C LYS A 11 -18.88 18.51 -19.77
N SER A 12 -19.71 19.07 -18.90
CA SER A 12 -19.91 18.56 -17.55
C SER A 12 -20.37 17.11 -17.71
N ILE A 13 -19.44 16.17 -17.53
CA ILE A 13 -19.81 14.77 -17.41
C ILE A 13 -20.31 14.62 -15.98
N GLU A 14 -21.60 14.87 -15.79
CA GLU A 14 -22.33 14.30 -14.66
C GLU A 14 -22.45 12.81 -14.95
N THR A 15 -21.40 12.05 -14.65
CA THR A 15 -21.48 10.58 -14.61
C THR A 15 -22.02 10.19 -13.26
N GLU A 16 -23.32 9.87 -13.25
CA GLU A 16 -23.98 9.04 -12.26
C GLU A 16 -23.36 7.64 -12.24
N GLU A 17 -22.15 7.52 -11.69
CA GLU A 17 -21.64 6.27 -11.11
C GLU A 17 -20.88 6.69 -9.86
N ALA A 18 -21.59 6.83 -8.74
CA ALA A 18 -20.96 6.68 -7.44
C ALA A 18 -20.55 5.20 -7.33
N GLU A 19 -19.48 4.85 -8.04
CA GLU A 19 -18.75 3.59 -7.93
C GLU A 19 -18.64 3.28 -6.44
N ASN A 20 -19.15 2.10 -6.05
CA ASN A 20 -19.16 1.63 -4.66
C ASN A 20 -17.84 2.01 -3.97
N ALA A 21 -17.87 3.02 -3.09
CA ALA A 21 -16.69 3.43 -2.36
C ALA A 21 -16.23 2.21 -1.54
N ILE A 22 -15.17 1.53 -2.01
CA ILE A 22 -14.64 0.37 -1.32
C ILE A 22 -13.99 0.90 -0.05
N GLU A 23 -14.59 0.56 1.07
CA GLU A 23 -14.07 0.90 2.39
C GLU A 23 -12.60 0.46 2.50
N ALA A 24 -11.74 1.35 3.03
CA ALA A 24 -10.30 1.08 3.13
C ALA A 24 -10.00 -0.24 3.87
N THR A 25 -10.84 -0.61 4.82
CA THR A 25 -10.78 -1.90 5.55
C THR A 25 -10.84 -3.10 4.60
N LYS A 26 -11.72 -3.09 3.59
CA LYS A 26 -11.81 -4.16 2.58
C LYS A 26 -10.56 -4.22 1.71
N LEU A 27 -9.99 -3.07 1.34
CA LEU A 27 -8.72 -3.02 0.60
C LEU A 27 -7.57 -3.61 1.44
N ILE A 28 -7.50 -3.26 2.72
CA ILE A 28 -6.50 -3.79 3.66
C ILE A 28 -6.63 -5.32 3.77
N ASP A 29 -7.85 -5.85 3.91
CA ASP A 29 -8.09 -7.29 4.01
C ASP A 29 -7.74 -8.05 2.73
N MET A 30 -8.03 -7.48 1.55
CA MET A 30 -7.61 -8.05 0.27
C MET A 30 -6.09 -8.06 0.16
N GLN A 31 -5.44 -6.96 0.50
CA GLN A 31 -3.98 -6.83 0.44
C GLN A 31 -3.30 -7.79 1.42
N ALA A 32 -3.82 -7.92 2.64
CA ALA A 32 -3.31 -8.89 3.62
C ALA A 32 -3.46 -10.33 3.13
N ARG A 33 -4.60 -10.68 2.50
CA ARG A 33 -4.80 -12.01 1.89
C ARG A 33 -3.80 -12.28 0.77
N HIS A 34 -3.54 -11.30 -0.10
CA HIS A 34 -2.54 -11.44 -1.17
C HIS A 34 -1.13 -11.66 -0.60
N LEU A 35 -0.73 -10.87 0.39
CA LEU A 35 0.57 -11.03 1.03
C LEU A 35 0.73 -12.40 1.72
N ARG A 36 -0.31 -12.87 2.42
CA ARG A 36 -0.31 -14.23 3.01
C ARG A 36 -0.19 -15.32 1.94
N ALA A 37 -0.89 -15.16 0.82
CA ALA A 37 -0.84 -16.12 -0.28
C ALA A 37 0.55 -16.21 -0.92
N ILE A 38 1.27 -15.09 -1.03
CA ILE A 38 2.63 -15.03 -1.60
C ILE A 38 3.68 -15.55 -0.62
N TYR A 39 3.69 -15.02 0.62
CA TYR A 39 4.78 -15.26 1.57
C TYR A 39 4.53 -16.42 2.53
N LYS A 40 3.32 -17.02 2.55
CA LYS A 40 2.94 -18.18 3.37
C LYS A 40 3.28 -18.04 4.86
N THR A 41 3.22 -16.81 5.37
CA THR A 41 3.59 -16.42 6.75
C THR A 41 2.64 -15.33 7.24
N GLU A 42 2.58 -15.10 8.56
CA GLU A 42 1.77 -14.01 9.15
C GLU A 42 2.60 -12.75 9.44
N CYS A 43 3.92 -12.86 9.42
CA CYS A 43 4.85 -11.75 9.65
C CYS A 43 5.91 -11.74 8.56
N LEU A 44 6.28 -10.55 8.08
CA LEU A 44 7.31 -10.35 7.07
C LEU A 44 8.62 -9.92 7.73
N ASP A 45 9.72 -10.56 7.37
CA ASP A 45 11.06 -10.14 7.74
C ASP A 45 11.61 -9.03 6.82
N VAL A 46 12.79 -8.51 7.15
CA VAL A 46 13.43 -7.42 6.41
C VAL A 46 13.58 -7.74 4.91
N LYS A 47 13.94 -8.97 4.54
CA LYS A 47 14.13 -9.35 3.13
C LYS A 47 12.79 -9.40 2.39
N GLN A 48 11.77 -9.94 3.04
CA GLN A 48 10.42 -9.95 2.47
C GLN A 48 9.86 -8.52 2.33
N LEU A 49 10.11 -7.65 3.30
CA LEU A 49 9.72 -6.24 3.25
C LEU A 49 10.44 -5.49 2.13
N GLN A 50 11.71 -5.77 1.84
CA GLN A 50 12.41 -5.20 0.68
C GLN A 50 11.66 -5.51 -0.61
N SER A 51 11.25 -6.76 -0.80
CA SER A 51 10.48 -7.18 -1.97
C SER A 51 9.07 -6.57 -2.02
N VAL A 52 8.36 -6.50 -0.89
CA VAL A 52 6.99 -5.94 -0.83
C VAL A 52 6.99 -4.44 -1.10
N LEU A 53 7.92 -3.70 -0.49
CA LEU A 53 7.98 -2.26 -0.61
C LEU A 53 8.77 -1.81 -1.85
N ASN A 54 9.47 -2.73 -2.51
CA ASN A 54 10.38 -2.47 -3.62
C ASN A 54 11.40 -1.37 -3.29
N VAL A 55 12.02 -1.47 -2.12
CA VAL A 55 13.03 -0.51 -1.65
C VAL A 55 14.28 -1.23 -1.14
N GLY A 56 15.40 -0.49 -1.10
CA GLY A 56 16.65 -0.99 -0.54
C GLY A 56 16.58 -1.28 0.97
N GLU A 57 17.51 -2.11 1.45
CA GLU A 57 17.56 -2.56 2.84
C GLU A 57 17.58 -1.42 3.86
N SER A 58 18.38 -0.37 3.61
CA SER A 58 18.46 0.81 4.47
C SER A 58 17.09 1.49 4.64
N ASN A 59 16.32 1.62 3.55
CA ASN A 59 14.99 2.23 3.58
C ASN A 59 14.00 1.36 4.37
N VAL A 60 14.12 0.02 4.29
CA VAL A 60 13.32 -0.88 5.13
C VAL A 60 13.65 -0.66 6.60
N TYR A 61 14.93 -0.55 6.97
CA TYR A 61 15.30 -0.28 8.36
C TYR A 61 14.82 1.10 8.85
N ASP A 62 14.84 2.11 8.00
CA ASP A 62 14.31 3.43 8.35
C ASP A 62 12.79 3.43 8.50
N TRP A 63 12.08 2.65 7.69
CA TRP A 63 10.65 2.40 7.86
C TRP A 63 10.36 1.63 9.16
N LEU A 64 11.14 0.58 9.47
CA LEU A 64 11.01 -0.19 10.71
C LEU A 64 11.25 0.63 11.98
N LYS A 65 12.08 1.68 11.93
CA LYS A 65 12.27 2.60 13.06
C LYS A 65 10.99 3.40 13.38
N LYS A 66 10.14 3.63 12.38
CA LYS A 66 8.91 4.42 12.50
C LYS A 66 7.68 3.56 12.80
N CYS A 67 7.70 2.29 12.38
CA CYS A 67 6.62 1.33 12.63
C CYS A 67 6.61 0.89 14.11
N GLN A 68 5.52 1.17 14.83
CA GLN A 68 5.39 0.77 16.24
C GLN A 68 5.15 -0.73 16.43
N SER A 69 4.63 -1.40 15.41
CA SER A 69 4.25 -2.82 15.47
C SER A 69 5.39 -3.80 15.11
N VAL A 70 6.64 -3.33 15.10
CA VAL A 70 7.80 -4.20 14.84
C VAL A 70 7.99 -5.18 16.01
N ARG A 71 8.18 -6.45 15.68
CA ARG A 71 8.49 -7.51 16.63
C ARG A 71 9.86 -8.10 16.34
N THR A 72 10.46 -8.70 17.35
CA THR A 72 11.71 -9.45 17.20
C THR A 72 11.42 -10.92 17.47
N ILE A 73 11.69 -11.79 16.50
CA ILE A 73 11.61 -13.25 16.65
C ILE A 73 13.02 -13.82 16.48
N GLY A 74 13.59 -14.36 17.56
CA GLY A 74 15.00 -14.75 17.60
C GLY A 74 15.91 -13.54 17.36
N ARG A 75 16.61 -13.52 16.23
CA ARG A 75 17.48 -12.41 15.79
C ARG A 75 16.87 -11.56 14.67
N ARG A 76 15.66 -11.86 14.21
CA ARG A 76 15.03 -11.19 13.06
C ARG A 76 14.00 -10.16 13.53
N LYS A 77 14.05 -8.97 12.94
CA LYS A 77 12.94 -8.00 13.00
C LYS A 77 11.88 -8.42 11.99
N VAL A 78 10.64 -8.48 12.44
CA VAL A 78 9.49 -8.88 11.63
C VAL A 78 8.31 -7.95 11.88
N VAL A 79 7.41 -7.83 10.90
CA VAL A 79 6.21 -7.01 10.99
C VAL A 79 4.98 -7.82 10.57
N PRO A 80 3.86 -7.77 11.33
CA PRO A 80 2.64 -8.46 10.94
C PRO A 80 2.13 -8.03 9.56
N ILE A 81 1.66 -8.97 8.75
CA ILE A 81 1.16 -8.68 7.40
C ILE A 81 0.05 -7.64 7.40
N ILE A 82 -0.85 -7.66 8.40
CA ILE A 82 -1.96 -6.70 8.48
C ILE A 82 -1.46 -5.25 8.58
N VAL A 83 -0.34 -5.02 9.27
CA VAL A 83 0.27 -3.69 9.41
C VAL A 83 0.90 -3.27 8.09
N VAL A 84 1.57 -4.19 7.40
CA VAL A 84 2.15 -3.92 6.08
C VAL A 84 1.05 -3.63 5.06
N ALA A 85 -0.05 -4.39 5.09
CA ALA A 85 -1.22 -4.15 4.25
C ALA A 85 -1.85 -2.78 4.53
N ASN A 86 -2.02 -2.42 5.81
CA ASN A 86 -2.49 -1.10 6.20
C ASN A 86 -1.59 0.01 5.64
N TYR A 87 -0.27 -0.14 5.76
CA TYR A 87 0.69 0.82 5.22
C TYR A 87 0.61 0.95 3.70
N LEU A 88 0.48 -0.17 2.97
CA LEU A 88 0.36 -0.14 1.51
C LEU A 88 -0.92 0.54 1.02
N VAL A 89 -2.02 0.41 1.76
CA VAL A 89 -3.32 0.99 1.39
C VAL A 89 -3.43 2.45 1.83
N THR A 90 -2.94 2.79 3.02
CA THR A 90 -3.20 4.10 3.65
C THR A 90 -1.98 5.02 3.72
N GLY A 91 -0.77 4.48 3.53
CA GLY A 91 0.50 5.19 3.78
C GLY A 91 0.86 5.37 5.25
N ASN A 92 0.03 4.89 6.18
CA ASN A 92 0.20 5.05 7.63
C ASN A 92 0.70 3.76 8.30
N TYR A 93 1.57 3.90 9.29
CA TYR A 93 2.23 2.82 10.05
C TYR A 93 2.01 2.96 11.56
#